data_AF-A0A7J6T1S9-F1
#
_entry.id   AF-A0A7J6T1S9-F1
#
_cell.length_a   1.000
_cell.length_b   1.000
_cell.length_c   1.000
_cell.angle_alpha   90.00
_cell.angle_beta   90.00
_cell.angle_gamma   90.00
#
_symmetry.space_group_name_H-M   'P 1'
#
loop_
_entity.id
_entity.type
_entity.pdbx_description
1 polymer ?
#
loop_
_entity_poly.entity_id
_entity_poly.type
_entity_poly.pdbx_seq_one_letter_code
_entity_poly.pdbx_strand_id
1 'polypeptide(L)'
;MASLGISIDMYVRGSGRTLDVDADKLIPEFIDRFKGQVFRPHQWLALDYHGQLLKFTIMQATAMRLSPDQEVSDKLGFVAKETEIEFHNGESGTVRVSSSKPIQRQIFAPDFNFEDLG
;
A
#
# COMPACT_ATOMS: atom_id res chain seq x y z
N MET A 1 10.48 -11.25 0.66
CA MET A 1 9.60 -11.03 -0.51
C MET A 1 9.58 -9.54 -0.82
N ALA A 2 9.32 -9.14 -2.06
CA ALA A 2 9.18 -7.71 -2.40
C ALA A 2 7.76 -7.24 -2.04
N SER A 3 7.64 -6.09 -1.41
CA SER A 3 6.34 -5.50 -1.04
C SER A 3 6.26 -4.01 -1.30
N LEU A 4 5.05 -3.52 -1.55
CA LEU A 4 4.74 -2.12 -1.82
C LEU A 4 3.49 -1.71 -1.02
N GLY A 5 3.69 -0.84 -0.04
CA GLY A 5 2.61 -0.24 0.75
C GLY A 5 2.17 1.08 0.16
N ILE A 6 0.88 1.24 -0.10
CA ILE A 6 0.32 2.40 -0.81
C ILE A 6 -0.90 2.94 -0.06
N SER A 7 -0.92 4.24 0.22
CA SER A 7 -2.12 4.91 0.73
C SER A 7 -2.94 5.51 -0.42
N ILE A 8 -4.26 5.39 -0.33
CA ILE A 8 -5.19 5.88 -1.35
C ILE A 8 -6.06 7.01 -0.78
N ASP A 9 -6.11 8.11 -1.49
CA ASP A 9 -6.92 9.28 -1.16
C ASP A 9 -7.66 9.79 -2.42
N MET A 10 -8.70 10.62 -2.27
CA MET A 10 -9.25 11.38 -3.38
C MET A 10 -8.22 12.42 -3.84
N TYR A 11 -8.04 12.56 -5.16
CA TYR A 11 -7.14 13.59 -5.70
C TYR A 11 -7.68 15.00 -5.44
N VAL A 12 -9.00 15.18 -5.57
CA VAL A 12 -9.69 16.44 -5.26
C VAL A 12 -10.52 16.26 -4.00
N ARG A 13 -10.18 17.02 -2.96
CA ARG A 13 -10.95 17.07 -1.72
C ARG A 13 -12.18 17.94 -1.95
N GLY A 14 -13.37 17.36 -2.03
CA GLY A 14 -14.58 18.16 -2.22
C GLY A 14 -15.90 17.44 -2.46
N SER A 15 -15.93 16.13 -2.68
CA SER A 15 -17.19 15.45 -3.01
C SER A 15 -18.10 15.16 -1.81
N GLY A 16 -17.60 15.29 -0.56
CA GLY A 16 -18.33 14.91 0.66
C GLY A 16 -18.71 13.43 0.73
N ARG A 17 -18.33 12.64 -0.27
CA ARG A 17 -18.64 11.22 -0.42
C ARG A 17 -17.40 10.41 -0.12
N THR A 18 -17.56 9.42 0.75
CA THR A 18 -16.55 8.39 0.96
C THR A 18 -16.66 7.37 -0.18
N LEU A 19 -15.55 7.07 -0.84
CA LEU A 19 -15.46 6.02 -1.85
C LEU A 19 -14.95 4.73 -1.21
N ASP A 20 -15.70 3.65 -1.36
CA ASP A 20 -15.23 2.32 -0.98
C ASP A 20 -14.42 1.71 -2.13
N VAL A 21 -13.22 1.21 -1.82
CA VAL A 21 -12.29 0.59 -2.76
C VAL A 21 -12.00 -0.83 -2.32
N ASP A 22 -12.28 -1.78 -3.22
CA ASP A 22 -11.98 -3.19 -3.05
C ASP A 22 -10.53 -3.48 -3.47
N ALA A 23 -9.65 -3.65 -2.49
CA ALA A 23 -8.22 -3.88 -2.72
C ALA A 23 -7.96 -5.13 -3.55
N ASP A 24 -8.75 -6.18 -3.37
CA ASP A 24 -8.50 -7.48 -4.00
C ASP A 24 -8.75 -7.41 -5.52
N LYS A 25 -9.63 -6.49 -5.96
CA LYS A 25 -9.83 -6.16 -7.38
C LYS A 25 -8.82 -5.15 -7.91
N LEU A 26 -8.42 -4.19 -7.08
CA LEU A 26 -7.51 -3.13 -7.49
C LEU A 26 -6.06 -3.62 -7.65
N ILE A 27 -5.62 -4.60 -6.86
CA ILE A 27 -4.26 -5.16 -6.93
C ILE A 27 -3.91 -5.66 -8.34
N PRO A 28 -4.69 -6.57 -8.97
CA PRO A 28 -4.35 -7.07 -10.31
C PRO A 28 -4.34 -5.96 -11.37
N GLU A 29 -5.28 -5.00 -11.30
CA GLU A 29 -5.31 -3.84 -12.20
C GLU A 29 -4.08 -2.94 -12.03
N PHE A 30 -3.66 -2.72 -10.79
CA PHE A 30 -2.45 -1.94 -10.50
C PHE A 30 -1.20 -2.63 -11.03
N ILE A 31 -1.06 -3.94 -10.79
CA ILE A 31 0.09 -4.71 -11.30
C ILE A 31 0.12 -4.66 -12.82
N ASP A 32 -1.00 -4.91 -13.50
CA ASP A 32 -1.05 -4.89 -14.96
C ASP A 32 -0.62 -3.54 -15.55
N ARG A 33 -1.08 -2.44 -14.93
CA ARG A 33 -0.80 -1.07 -15.37
C ARG A 33 0.62 -0.60 -15.07
N PHE A 34 1.20 -1.03 -13.94
CA PHE A 34 2.47 -0.48 -13.43
C PHE A 34 3.62 -1.47 -13.41
N LYS A 35 3.44 -2.70 -13.90
CA LYS A 35 4.52 -3.68 -14.05
C LYS A 35 5.69 -3.08 -14.82
N GLY A 36 6.90 -3.21 -14.27
CA GLY A 36 8.13 -2.69 -14.84
C GLY A 36 8.40 -1.20 -14.56
N GLN A 37 7.48 -0.49 -13.90
CA GLN A 37 7.71 0.89 -13.46
C GLN A 37 8.43 0.93 -12.11
N VAL A 38 9.29 1.94 -11.95
CA VAL A 38 10.06 2.18 -10.72
C VAL A 38 9.30 3.16 -9.83
N PHE A 39 9.20 2.81 -8.55
CA PHE A 39 8.62 3.63 -7.50
C PHE A 39 9.64 3.93 -6.42
N ARG A 40 9.44 5.08 -5.76
CA ARG A 40 10.16 5.48 -4.54
C ARG A 40 9.18 5.75 -3.40
N PRO A 41 9.60 5.56 -2.14
CA PRO A 41 8.83 6.02 -0.99
C PRO A 41 8.47 7.51 -1.12
N HIS A 42 7.29 7.89 -0.65
CA HIS A 42 6.69 9.24 -0.73
C HIS A 42 6.38 9.74 -2.15
N GLN A 43 6.59 8.94 -3.18
CA GLN A 43 6.07 9.26 -4.50
C GLN A 43 4.55 9.23 -4.47
N TRP A 44 3.94 10.20 -5.13
CA TRP A 44 2.51 10.21 -5.37
C TRP A 44 2.26 10.08 -6.86
N LEU A 45 1.18 9.41 -7.20
CA LEU A 45 0.66 9.29 -8.56
C LEU A 45 -0.86 9.42 -8.54
N ALA A 46 -1.41 9.92 -9.63
CA ALA A 46 -2.83 10.00 -9.83
C ALA A 46 -3.28 8.80 -10.68
N LEU A 47 -4.36 8.14 -10.28
CA LEU A 47 -4.94 7.04 -11.02
C LEU A 47 -6.45 7.24 -11.11
N ASP A 48 -6.96 7.13 -12.34
CA ASP A 48 -8.40 7.06 -12.57
C ASP A 48 -8.93 5.67 -12.18
N TYR A 49 -9.88 5.65 -11.26
CA TYR A 49 -10.61 4.47 -10.79
C TYR A 49 -12.10 4.70 -11.04
N HIS A 50 -12.62 4.09 -12.10
CA HIS A 50 -14.02 4.19 -12.53
C HIS A 50 -14.56 5.63 -12.63
N GLY A 51 -13.75 6.57 -13.15
CA GLY A 51 -14.12 7.98 -13.31
C GLY A 51 -13.90 8.84 -12.07
N GLN A 52 -13.31 8.27 -11.00
CA GLN A 52 -12.83 9.02 -9.83
C GLN A 52 -11.31 9.10 -9.88
N LEU A 53 -10.77 10.32 -9.84
CA LEU A 53 -9.33 10.51 -9.79
C LEU A 53 -8.84 10.33 -8.35
N LEU A 54 -8.07 9.26 -8.13
CA LEU A 54 -7.49 8.91 -6.85
C LEU A 54 -6.01 9.29 -6.81
N LYS A 55 -5.56 9.71 -5.64
CA LYS A 55 -4.15 9.93 -5.29
C LYS A 55 -3.62 8.69 -4.57
N PHE A 56 -2.65 8.03 -5.18
CA PHE A 56 -1.92 6.92 -4.59
C PHE A 56 -0.59 7.47 -4.09
N THR A 57 -0.28 7.28 -2.81
CA THR A 57 0.99 7.69 -2.22
C THR A 57 1.74 6.45 -1.78
N ILE A 58 2.93 6.25 -2.32
CA ILE A 58 3.82 5.14 -1.94
C ILE A 58 4.33 5.42 -0.53
N MET A 59 3.97 4.58 0.43
CA MET A 59 4.41 4.71 1.82
C MET A 59 5.76 4.02 2.00
N GLN A 60 5.85 2.77 1.54
CA GLN A 60 7.02 1.94 1.71
C GLN A 60 7.20 1.06 0.48
N ALA A 61 8.45 0.87 0.06
CA ALA A 61 8.84 -0.09 -0.96
C ALA A 61 9.95 -0.96 -0.38
N THR A 62 9.71 -2.26 -0.28
CA THR A 62 10.69 -3.25 0.17
C THR A 62 11.09 -4.09 -1.02
N ALA A 63 12.36 -4.02 -1.42
CA ALA A 63 12.86 -4.83 -2.51
C ALA A 63 13.20 -6.25 -2.05
N MET A 64 13.09 -7.22 -2.97
CA MET A 64 13.46 -8.61 -2.69
C MET A 64 14.98 -8.73 -2.61
N ARG A 65 15.48 -9.30 -1.50
CA ARG A 65 16.87 -9.75 -1.41
C ARG A 65 17.00 -11.09 -2.16
N LEU A 66 17.94 -11.17 -3.12
CA LEU A 66 18.24 -12.41 -3.83
C LEU A 66 19.29 -13.24 -3.09
N SER A 67 20.12 -12.60 -2.25
CA SER A 67 21.06 -13.27 -1.36
C SER A 67 21.13 -12.56 0.01
N PRO A 68 21.58 -13.25 1.07
CA PRO A 68 21.66 -12.68 2.42
C PRO A 68 22.58 -11.45 2.50
N ASP A 69 23.68 -11.47 1.74
CA ASP A 69 24.73 -10.44 1.73
C ASP A 69 24.45 -9.31 0.74
N GLN A 70 23.32 -9.35 0.02
CA GLN A 70 22.98 -8.30 -0.92
C GLN A 70 22.51 -7.05 -0.18
N GLU A 71 23.26 -5.96 -0.33
CA GLU A 71 22.76 -4.63 0.00
C GLU A 71 21.60 -4.30 -0.95
N VAL A 72 20.42 -4.14 -0.37
CA VAL A 72 19.23 -3.74 -1.10
C VAL A 72 18.96 -2.27 -0.81
N SER A 73 18.85 -1.50 -1.88
CA SER A 73 18.51 -0.08 -1.79
C SER A 73 17.02 0.08 -1.51
N ASP A 74 16.68 0.59 -0.34
CA ASP A 74 15.28 0.89 0.04
C ASP A 74 14.75 2.16 -0.65
N LYS A 75 15.55 2.79 -1.53
CA LYS A 75 15.22 4.08 -2.16
C LYS A 75 14.41 3.93 -3.44
N LEU A 76 14.59 2.82 -4.17
CA LEU A 76 13.98 2.59 -5.49
C LEU A 76 13.68 1.10 -5.66
N GLY A 77 12.48 0.78 -6.15
CA GLY A 77 12.09 -0.58 -6.52
C GLY A 77 11.14 -0.57 -7.71
N PHE A 78 11.13 -1.63 -8.51
CA PHE A 78 10.16 -1.77 -9.60
C PHE A 78 9.07 -2.77 -9.25
N VAL A 79 7.87 -2.58 -9.82
CA VAL A 79 6.76 -3.51 -9.62
C VAL A 79 6.95 -4.73 -10.52
N ALA A 80 7.09 -5.90 -9.91
CA ALA A 80 7.09 -7.20 -10.56
C ALA A 80 5.70 -7.85 -10.41
N LYS A 81 5.48 -8.97 -11.12
CA LYS A 81 4.20 -9.70 -11.04
C LYS A 81 3.98 -10.30 -9.64
N GLU A 82 5.08 -10.65 -8.97
CA GLU A 82 5.12 -11.29 -7.66
C GLU A 82 5.26 -10.26 -6.51
N THR A 83 5.21 -8.95 -6.82
CA THR A 83 5.26 -7.91 -5.79
C THR A 83 3.97 -7.95 -4.96
N GLU A 84 4.12 -8.06 -3.65
CA GLU A 84 3.00 -7.97 -2.74
C GLU A 84 2.56 -6.51 -2.57
N ILE A 85 1.31 -6.21 -2.89
CA ILE A 85 0.75 -4.87 -2.77
C ILE A 85 -0.22 -4.83 -1.60
N GLU A 86 -0.09 -3.79 -0.78
CA GLU A 86 -0.99 -3.47 0.31
C GLU A 86 -1.52 -2.05 0.15
N PHE A 87 -2.85 -1.92 0.22
CA PHE A 87 -3.53 -0.64 0.14
C PHE A 87 -4.04 -0.22 1.51
N HIS A 88 -3.83 1.05 1.85
CA HIS A 88 -4.25 1.66 3.11
C HIS A 88 -5.12 2.89 2.85
N ASN A 89 -5.96 3.23 3.82
CA ASN A 89 -6.72 4.48 3.79
C ASN A 89 -5.76 5.68 3.81
N GLY A 90 -6.03 6.67 2.98
CA GLY A 90 -5.35 7.96 3.03
C GLY A 90 -5.76 8.79 4.25
N GLU A 91 -4.96 9.81 4.54
CA GLU A 91 -5.12 10.67 5.71
C GLU A 91 -6.46 11.41 5.75
N SER A 92 -7.04 11.74 4.59
CA SER A 92 -8.31 12.50 4.54
C SER A 92 -9.53 11.69 4.97
N GLY A 93 -9.45 10.35 4.99
CA GLY A 93 -10.60 9.47 5.21
C GLY A 93 -11.67 9.47 4.10
N THR A 94 -11.40 10.11 2.95
CA THR A 94 -12.35 10.17 1.82
C THR A 94 -12.40 8.87 1.00
N VAL A 95 -11.45 7.98 1.19
CA VAL A 95 -11.42 6.64 0.59
C VAL A 95 -11.34 5.61 1.71
N ARG A 96 -12.19 4.60 1.63
CA ARG A 96 -12.17 3.43 2.52
C ARG A 96 -11.75 2.21 1.73
N VAL A 97 -10.61 1.66 2.08
CA VAL A 97 -10.07 0.44 1.47
C VAL A 97 -10.56 -0.77 2.26
N SER A 98 -11.14 -1.74 1.55
CA SER A 98 -11.47 -3.07 2.07
C SER A 98 -10.60 -4.13 1.40
N SER A 99 -10.02 -5.05 2.17
CA SER A 99 -9.31 -6.22 1.66
C SER A 99 -9.75 -7.46 2.44
N SER A 100 -9.76 -8.61 1.78
CA SER A 100 -9.92 -9.91 2.43
C SER A 100 -8.65 -10.39 3.14
N LYS A 101 -7.49 -9.76 2.90
CA LYS A 101 -6.24 -10.13 3.58
C LYS A 101 -6.35 -9.86 5.09
N PRO A 102 -5.92 -10.81 5.94
CA PRO A 102 -5.93 -10.60 7.38
C PRO A 102 -4.98 -9.45 7.71
N ILE A 103 -5.52 -8.37 8.27
CA ILE A 103 -4.71 -7.25 8.75
C ILE A 103 -3.97 -7.73 9.99
N GLN A 104 -2.67 -7.94 9.88
CA GLN A 104 -1.82 -8.28 11.01
C GLN A 104 -1.59 -7.03 11.87
N ARG A 105 -2.59 -6.66 12.66
CA ARG A 105 -2.46 -5.59 13.66
C ARG A 105 -1.65 -6.15 14.83
N GLN A 106 -0.50 -5.57 15.13
CA GLN A 106 0.11 -5.76 16.45
C GLN A 106 -0.85 -5.12 17.46
N ILE A 107 -1.65 -5.97 18.10
CA ILE A 107 -2.64 -5.58 19.13
C ILE A 107 -1.94 -5.31 20.47
N PHE A 108 -0.72 -5.82 20.61
CA PHE A 108 0.11 -5.66 21.80
C PHE A 108 0.96 -4.41 21.64
N ALA A 109 0.96 -3.57 22.68
CA ALA A 109 1.91 -2.48 22.78
C ALA A 109 3.35 -3.06 22.84
N PRO A 110 4.38 -2.31 22.38
CA PRO A 110 5.77 -2.79 22.39
C PRO A 110 6.30 -3.19 23.77
N ASP A 111 5.68 -2.67 24.82
CA ASP A 111 5.95 -2.87 26.25
C ASP A 111 4.95 -3.83 26.91
N PHE A 112 4.12 -4.52 26.13
CA PHE A 112 3.14 -5.47 26.66
C PHE A 112 3.85 -6.64 27.36
N ASN A 113 3.72 -6.71 28.68
CA ASN A 113 4.24 -7.80 29.48
C ASN A 113 3.19 -8.91 29.60
N PHE A 114 3.52 -10.10 29.10
CA PHE A 114 2.63 -11.26 29.17
C PHE A 114 2.51 -11.86 30.58
N GLU A 115 3.39 -11.47 31.52
CA GLU A 115 3.33 -11.90 32.92
C GLU A 115 2.17 -11.26 33.70
N ASP A 116 1.64 -10.12 33.26
CA ASP A 116 0.51 -9.41 33.91
C ASP A 116 -0.86 -10.01 33.54
N LEU A 117 -0.91 -11.02 32.66
CA LEU A 117 -2.13 -11.73 32.26
C LEU A 117 -2.51 -12.90 33.19
N GLY A 118 -1.94 -12.94 34.40
CA GLY A 118 -2.09 -13.99 35.41
C GLY A 118 -3.50 -14.53 35.59
#